data_AF-A0A3P1WGZ8-F1
#
_entry.id   AF-A0A3P1WGZ8-F1
#
_cell.length_a   1.000
_cell.length_b   1.000
_cell.length_c   1.000
_cell.angle_alpha   90.00
_cell.angle_beta   90.00
_cell.angle_gamma   90.00
#
_symmetry.space_group_name_H-M   'P 1'
#
loop_
_entity.id
_entity.type
_entity.pdbx_description
1 polymer ?
#
loop_
_entity_poly.entity_id
_entity_poly.type
_entity_poly.pdbx_seq_one_letter_code
_entity_poly.pdbx_strand_id
1 'polypeptide(L)'
;MTGRHEAPQKNERRAALLILGIGSAAALSSTLGSLWVVRAGVGVAVIMAILVVWVVFREIDELRKQHAEELRNEVQLRIQAIDKHHAESVALIERFNARAEGLNNIIQKLRSQLAAAKAELSSMRGNAAWLRAEVAERQARVAELETRVAELERKELDAAERLVDPQVEDIWSADEHPTVIDLSRLQIKEVLEEQDRLEDQARSA
;
A
#
# COMPACT_ATOMS: atom_id res chain seq x y z
N MET A 1 12.93 52.36 3.14
CA MET A 1 12.92 52.91 1.78
C MET A 1 12.29 54.28 1.85
N THR A 2 13.08 55.30 1.55
CA THR A 2 12.79 56.73 1.70
C THR A 2 11.73 57.17 0.71
N GLY A 3 10.56 57.57 1.21
CA GLY A 3 9.53 58.22 0.41
C GLY A 3 10.05 59.56 -0.10
N ARG A 4 10.56 59.59 -1.33
CA ARG A 4 10.72 60.83 -2.10
C ARG A 4 9.33 61.42 -2.26
N HIS A 5 9.03 62.47 -1.51
CA HIS A 5 7.92 63.36 -1.85
C HIS A 5 8.28 63.98 -3.21
N GLU A 6 7.62 63.48 -4.26
CA GLU A 6 7.69 64.09 -5.57
C GLU A 6 7.19 65.53 -5.46
N ALA A 7 7.93 66.45 -6.07
CA ALA A 7 7.59 67.86 -6.05
C ALA A 7 6.18 68.06 -6.64
N PRO A 8 5.31 68.88 -6.01
CA PRO A 8 3.98 69.15 -6.53
C PRO A 8 4.08 69.65 -7.98
N GLN A 9 3.36 68.94 -8.84
CA GLN A 9 3.44 68.98 -10.28
C GLN A 9 3.27 70.44 -10.79
N LYS A 10 3.92 70.76 -11.91
CA LYS A 10 3.89 72.09 -12.54
C LYS A 10 2.46 72.64 -12.74
N ASN A 11 1.46 71.74 -12.82
CA ASN A 11 0.05 72.06 -12.99
C ASN A 11 -0.62 72.53 -11.69
N GLU A 12 -0.30 71.96 -10.53
CA GLU A 12 -0.80 72.42 -9.23
C GLU A 12 -0.29 73.82 -8.90
N ARG A 13 0.98 74.10 -9.21
CA ARG A 13 1.57 75.43 -9.06
C ARG A 13 0.90 76.46 -9.98
N ARG A 14 0.57 76.06 -11.20
CA ARG A 14 -0.18 76.92 -12.14
C ARG A 14 -1.60 77.16 -11.66
N ALA A 15 -2.29 76.15 -11.15
CA ALA A 15 -3.63 76.30 -10.59
C ALA A 15 -3.63 77.23 -9.36
N ALA A 16 -2.68 77.05 -8.44
CA ALA A 16 -2.52 77.91 -7.27
C ALA A 16 -2.18 79.36 -7.66
N LEU A 17 -1.30 79.57 -8.65
CA LEU A 17 -0.96 80.89 -9.17
C LEU A 17 -2.14 81.55 -9.89
N LEU A 18 -2.98 80.78 -10.59
CA LEU A 18 -4.20 81.29 -11.22
C LEU A 18 -5.24 81.73 -10.17
N ILE A 19 -5.45 80.93 -9.11
CA ILE A 19 -6.36 81.29 -8.01
C ILE A 19 -5.87 82.56 -7.29
N LEU A 20 -4.56 82.64 -6.99
CA LEU A 20 -3.95 83.80 -6.34
C LEU A 20 -3.99 85.06 -7.23
N GLY A 21 -3.74 84.90 -8.53
CA GLY A 21 -3.83 86.00 -9.51
C GLY A 21 -5.25 86.56 -9.63
N ILE A 22 -6.26 85.68 -9.61
CA ILE A 22 -7.67 86.09 -9.69
C ILE A 22 -8.13 86.75 -8.38
N GLY A 23 -7.75 86.21 -7.22
CA GLY A 23 -8.08 86.79 -5.92
C GLY A 23 -7.48 88.19 -5.72
N SER A 24 -6.25 88.40 -6.19
CA SER A 24 -5.59 89.71 -6.13
C SER A 24 -6.19 90.71 -7.13
N ALA A 25 -6.51 90.28 -8.36
CA ALA A 25 -7.19 91.14 -9.33
C ALA A 25 -8.59 91.57 -8.87
N ALA A 26 -9.35 90.66 -8.24
CA ALA A 26 -10.66 90.97 -7.65
C ALA A 26 -10.55 91.99 -6.50
N ALA A 27 -9.57 91.81 -5.60
CA ALA A 27 -9.31 92.75 -4.50
C ALA A 27 -8.91 94.15 -5.00
N LEU A 28 -8.08 94.22 -6.04
CA LEU A 28 -7.67 95.50 -6.65
C LEU A 28 -8.83 96.18 -7.41
N SER A 29 -9.77 95.42 -7.97
CA SER A 29 -10.96 95.99 -8.62
C SER A 29 -11.98 96.57 -7.63
N SER A 30 -11.99 96.08 -6.39
CA SER A 30 -12.92 96.53 -5.34
C SER A 30 -12.57 97.89 -4.77
N THR A 31 -11.35 98.38 -4.94
CA THR A 31 -10.89 99.63 -4.30
C THR A 31 -10.99 100.86 -5.22
N LEU A 32 -11.34 100.70 -6.51
CA LEU A 32 -11.10 101.75 -7.52
C LEU A 32 -12.24 102.06 -8.53
N GLY A 33 -13.47 101.54 -8.44
CA GLY A 33 -14.44 101.82 -9.52
C GLY A 33 -15.94 101.73 -9.25
N SER A 34 -16.66 102.68 -9.87
CA SER A 34 -18.10 102.74 -10.17
C SER A 34 -18.82 101.38 -10.23
N LEU A 35 -20.08 101.33 -9.75
CA LEU A 35 -20.99 100.15 -9.68
C LEU A 35 -20.96 99.20 -10.90
N TRP A 36 -20.65 99.73 -12.09
CA TRP A 36 -20.53 98.95 -13.32
C TRP A 36 -19.28 98.06 -13.39
N VAL A 37 -18.16 98.49 -12.80
CA VAL A 37 -16.89 97.76 -12.76
C VAL A 37 -17.01 96.54 -11.84
N VAL A 38 -17.68 96.67 -10.70
CA VAL A 38 -17.92 95.56 -9.75
C VAL A 38 -18.76 94.46 -10.41
N ARG A 39 -19.83 94.82 -11.13
CA ARG A 39 -20.69 93.85 -11.82
C ARG A 39 -19.95 93.13 -12.96
N ALA A 40 -19.10 93.85 -13.68
CA ALA A 40 -18.25 93.25 -14.72
C ALA A 40 -17.22 92.27 -14.12
N GLY A 41 -16.59 92.62 -12.99
CA GLY A 41 -15.64 91.75 -12.29
C GLY A 41 -16.28 90.44 -11.79
N VAL A 42 -17.48 90.52 -11.21
CA VAL A 42 -18.23 89.32 -10.78
C VAL A 42 -18.57 88.43 -11.97
N GLY A 43 -18.96 89.01 -13.12
CA GLY A 43 -19.23 88.24 -14.33
C GLY A 43 -18.00 87.45 -14.81
N VAL A 44 -16.83 88.07 -14.82
CA VAL A 44 -15.57 87.40 -15.19
C VAL A 44 -15.22 86.29 -14.20
N ALA A 45 -15.41 86.51 -12.90
CA ALA A 45 -15.15 85.49 -11.88
C ALA A 45 -16.05 84.25 -12.06
N VAL A 46 -17.34 84.46 -12.37
CA VAL A 46 -18.29 83.35 -12.62
C VAL A 46 -17.91 82.57 -13.88
N ILE A 47 -17.57 83.25 -14.98
CA ILE A 47 -17.15 82.60 -16.22
C ILE A 47 -15.88 81.77 -16.00
N MET A 48 -14.91 82.31 -15.26
CA MET A 48 -13.69 81.59 -14.92
C MET A 48 -13.95 80.39 -14.00
N ALA A 49 -14.84 80.51 -13.02
CA ALA A 49 -15.24 79.39 -12.17
C ALA A 49 -15.86 78.25 -13.00
N ILE A 50 -16.70 78.58 -13.98
CA ILE A 50 -17.29 77.60 -14.89
C ILE A 50 -16.22 76.92 -15.75
N LEU A 51 -15.25 77.67 -16.28
CA LEU A 51 -14.15 77.10 -17.06
C LEU A 51 -13.26 76.16 -16.24
N VAL A 52 -12.98 76.47 -14.96
CA VAL A 52 -12.20 75.58 -14.09
C VAL A 52 -12.95 74.28 -13.83
N VAL A 53 -14.24 74.35 -13.49
CA VAL A 53 -15.08 73.16 -13.28
C VAL A 53 -15.11 72.30 -14.55
N TRP A 54 -15.21 72.93 -15.72
CA TRP A 54 -15.20 72.23 -17.00
C TRP A 54 -13.87 71.52 -17.29
N VAL A 55 -12.72 72.17 -17.04
CA VAL A 55 -11.39 71.56 -17.21
C VAL A 55 -11.19 70.37 -16.27
N VAL A 56 -11.63 70.50 -15.01
CA VAL A 56 -11.56 69.41 -14.03
C VAL A 56 -12.39 68.22 -14.47
N PHE A 57 -13.61 68.42 -14.98
CA PHE A 57 -14.40 67.32 -15.54
C PHE A 57 -13.71 66.65 -16.74
N ARG A 58 -13.09 67.45 -17.62
CA ARG A 58 -12.39 66.93 -18.80
C ARG A 58 -11.17 66.08 -18.42
N GLU A 59 -10.40 66.51 -17.43
CA GLU A 59 -9.21 65.79 -16.95
C GLU A 59 -9.58 64.50 -16.19
N ILE A 60 -10.68 64.52 -15.43
CA ILE A 60 -11.20 63.32 -14.75
C ILE A 60 -11.60 62.23 -15.76
N ASP A 61 -12.23 62.60 -16.87
CA ASP A 61 -12.65 61.64 -17.89
C ASP A 61 -11.46 61.00 -18.63
N GLU A 62 -10.37 61.75 -18.82
CA GLU A 62 -9.15 61.25 -19.45
C GLU A 62 -8.36 60.32 -18.51
N LEU A 63 -8.26 60.67 -17.22
CA LEU A 63 -7.65 59.81 -16.20
C LEU A 63 -8.42 58.51 -15.99
N ARG A 64 -9.76 58.56 -16.01
CA ARG A 64 -10.61 57.36 -15.88
C ARG A 64 -10.40 56.36 -17.00
N LYS A 65 -10.14 56.82 -18.23
CA LYS A 65 -9.88 55.94 -19.38
C LYS A 65 -8.55 55.20 -19.20
N GLN A 66 -7.50 55.90 -18.80
CA GLN A 66 -6.18 55.29 -18.56
C GLN A 66 -6.21 54.30 -17.40
N HIS A 67 -6.83 54.68 -16.27
CA HIS A 67 -6.98 53.77 -15.12
C HIS A 67 -7.86 52.56 -15.45
N ALA A 68 -8.88 52.71 -16.31
CA ALA A 68 -9.70 51.59 -16.75
C ALA A 68 -8.91 50.58 -17.60
N GLU A 69 -7.97 51.05 -18.42
CA GLU A 69 -7.09 50.19 -19.21
C GLU A 69 -6.05 49.47 -18.34
N GLU A 70 -5.43 50.17 -17.39
CA GLU A 70 -4.51 49.58 -16.41
C GLU A 70 -5.19 48.50 -15.56
N LEU A 71 -6.38 48.81 -15.02
CA LEU A 71 -7.18 47.84 -14.26
C LEU A 71 -7.57 46.63 -15.11
N ARG A 72 -7.95 46.83 -16.38
CA ARG A 72 -8.26 45.71 -17.28
C ARG A 72 -7.05 44.80 -17.46
N ASN A 73 -5.86 45.37 -17.67
CA ASN A 73 -4.64 44.60 -17.84
C ASN A 73 -4.27 43.84 -16.56
N GLU A 74 -4.35 44.49 -15.39
CA GLU A 74 -4.11 43.82 -14.10
C GLU A 74 -5.11 42.69 -13.84
N VAL A 75 -6.39 42.93 -14.08
CA VAL A 75 -7.45 41.93 -13.90
C VAL A 75 -7.23 40.75 -14.84
N GLN A 76 -6.87 40.99 -16.09
CA GLN A 76 -6.56 39.90 -17.04
C GLN A 76 -5.37 39.06 -16.59
N LEU A 77 -4.29 39.69 -16.09
CA LEU A 77 -3.14 38.96 -15.56
C LEU A 77 -3.52 38.14 -14.32
N ARG A 78 -4.34 38.69 -13.43
CA ARG A 78 -4.84 37.96 -12.24
C ARG A 78 -5.74 36.80 -12.62
N ILE A 79 -6.63 36.96 -13.60
CA ILE A 79 -7.49 35.87 -14.10
C ILE A 79 -6.62 34.76 -14.68
N GLN A 80 -5.65 35.09 -15.54
CA GLN A 80 -4.74 34.08 -16.11
C GLN A 80 -3.92 33.35 -15.04
N ALA A 81 -3.49 34.04 -13.99
CA ALA A 81 -2.79 33.42 -12.87
C ALA A 81 -3.72 32.46 -12.10
N ILE A 82 -4.94 32.90 -11.80
CA ILE A 82 -5.97 32.07 -11.14
C ILE A 82 -6.29 30.82 -11.99
N ASP A 83 -6.48 30.97 -13.30
CA ASP A 83 -6.77 29.86 -14.20
C ASP A 83 -5.63 28.84 -14.23
N LYS A 84 -4.37 29.30 -14.26
CA LYS A 84 -3.19 28.42 -14.17
C LYS A 84 -3.17 27.67 -12.83
N HIS A 85 -3.36 28.38 -11.72
CA HIS A 85 -3.40 27.75 -10.39
C HIS A 85 -4.55 26.75 -10.25
N HIS A 86 -5.71 27.04 -10.85
CA HIS A 86 -6.84 26.11 -10.88
C HIS A 86 -6.52 24.88 -11.72
N ALA A 87 -5.95 25.05 -12.92
CA ALA A 87 -5.54 23.92 -13.77
C ALA A 87 -4.52 23.03 -13.06
N GLU A 88 -3.51 23.63 -12.41
CA GLU A 88 -2.51 22.90 -11.61
C GLU A 88 -3.15 22.16 -10.42
N SER A 89 -4.06 22.83 -9.70
CA SER A 89 -4.77 22.23 -8.57
C SER A 89 -5.65 21.06 -9.00
N VAL A 90 -6.37 21.19 -10.11
CA VAL A 90 -7.19 20.11 -10.68
C VAL A 90 -6.32 18.93 -11.11
N ALA A 91 -5.21 19.18 -11.81
CA ALA A 91 -4.28 18.12 -12.20
C ALA A 91 -3.67 17.41 -10.97
N LEU A 92 -3.41 18.15 -9.88
CA LEU A 92 -2.92 17.57 -8.64
C LEU A 92 -4.00 16.68 -7.98
N ILE A 93 -5.25 17.14 -7.93
CA ILE A 93 -6.38 16.35 -7.42
C ILE A 93 -6.56 15.06 -8.23
N GLU A 94 -6.48 15.14 -9.56
CA GLU A 94 -6.59 13.97 -10.43
C GLU A 94 -5.48 12.95 -10.15
N ARG A 95 -4.22 13.40 -9.99
CA ARG A 95 -3.10 12.53 -9.59
C ARG A 95 -3.30 11.90 -8.22
N PHE A 96 -3.82 12.66 -7.25
CA PHE A 96 -4.12 12.11 -5.93
C PHE A 96 -5.25 11.09 -5.99
N ASN A 97 -6.30 11.35 -6.76
CA ASN A 97 -7.41 10.41 -6.93
C ASN A 97 -6.92 9.11 -7.59
N ALA A 98 -6.15 9.20 -8.68
CA ALA A 98 -5.56 8.04 -9.35
C ALA A 98 -4.66 7.23 -8.40
N ARG A 99 -3.88 7.90 -7.54
CA ARG A 99 -3.08 7.23 -6.51
C ARG A 99 -3.95 6.55 -5.45
N ALA A 100 -5.02 7.20 -4.99
CA ALA A 100 -5.95 6.64 -4.02
C ALA A 100 -6.65 5.39 -4.56
N GLU A 101 -7.11 5.42 -5.81
CA GLU A 101 -7.67 4.27 -6.52
C GLU A 101 -6.66 3.13 -6.64
N GLY A 102 -5.41 3.45 -7.04
CA GLY A 102 -4.32 2.48 -7.11
C GLY A 102 -4.05 1.80 -5.76
N LEU A 103 -4.00 2.57 -4.67
CA LEU A 103 -3.84 2.03 -3.31
C LEU A 103 -5.03 1.16 -2.91
N ASN A 104 -6.26 1.58 -3.22
CA ASN A 104 -7.45 0.78 -2.91
C ASN A 104 -7.41 -0.57 -3.65
N ASN A 105 -7.02 -0.59 -4.92
CA ASN A 105 -6.85 -1.83 -5.69
C ASN A 105 -5.81 -2.76 -5.07
N ILE A 106 -4.67 -2.21 -4.62
CA ILE A 106 -3.64 -2.98 -3.91
C ILE A 106 -4.20 -3.55 -2.61
N ILE A 107 -4.94 -2.76 -1.83
CA ILE A 107 -5.56 -3.22 -0.58
C ILE A 107 -6.54 -4.38 -0.84
N GLN A 108 -7.36 -4.27 -1.88
CA GLN A 108 -8.28 -5.35 -2.25
C GLN A 108 -7.54 -6.62 -2.66
N LYS A 109 -6.47 -6.50 -3.45
CA LYS A 109 -5.62 -7.63 -3.83
C LYS A 109 -4.95 -8.28 -2.62
N LEU A 110 -4.44 -7.49 -1.69
CA LEU A 110 -3.84 -8.00 -0.45
C LEU A 110 -4.89 -8.70 0.42
N ARG A 111 -6.10 -8.16 0.51
CA ARG A 111 -7.21 -8.81 1.23
C ARG A 111 -7.59 -10.16 0.61
N SER A 112 -7.67 -10.25 -0.71
CA SER A 112 -7.98 -11.51 -1.38
C SER A 112 -6.86 -12.54 -1.20
N GLN A 113 -5.59 -12.12 -1.28
CA GLN A 113 -4.44 -12.98 -1.01
C GLN A 113 -4.42 -13.47 0.43
N LEU A 114 -4.71 -12.59 1.40
CA LEU A 114 -4.81 -12.96 2.81
C LEU A 114 -5.93 -13.98 3.05
N ALA A 115 -7.09 -13.80 2.40
CA ALA A 115 -8.21 -14.73 2.50
C ALA A 115 -7.84 -16.12 1.93
N ALA A 116 -7.18 -16.16 0.77
CA ALA A 116 -6.70 -17.40 0.17
C ALA A 116 -5.68 -18.11 1.07
N ALA A 117 -4.66 -17.39 1.55
CA ALA A 117 -3.66 -17.93 2.46
C ALA A 117 -4.27 -18.47 3.77
N LYS A 118 -5.31 -17.79 4.30
CA LYS A 118 -6.03 -18.26 5.48
C LYS A 118 -6.80 -19.55 5.21
N ALA A 119 -7.43 -19.67 4.04
CA ALA A 119 -8.12 -20.89 3.64
C ALA A 119 -7.15 -22.07 3.47
N GLU A 120 -6.01 -21.84 2.80
CA GLU A 120 -4.94 -22.84 2.67
C GLU A 120 -4.41 -23.28 4.04
N LEU A 121 -4.14 -22.35 4.95
CA LEU A 121 -3.70 -22.66 6.31
C LEU A 121 -4.75 -23.51 7.06
N SER A 122 -6.03 -23.19 6.90
CA SER A 122 -7.12 -23.97 7.50
C SER A 122 -7.16 -25.39 6.94
N SER A 123 -6.98 -25.56 5.62
CA SER A 123 -6.90 -26.86 4.98
C SER A 123 -5.69 -27.66 5.46
N MET A 124 -4.50 -27.05 5.52
CA MET A 124 -3.30 -27.69 6.06
C MET A 124 -3.47 -28.13 7.51
N ARG A 125 -4.10 -27.32 8.36
CA ARG A 125 -4.41 -27.69 9.74
C ARG A 125 -5.37 -28.88 9.81
N GLY A 126 -6.38 -28.91 8.95
CA GLY A 126 -7.30 -30.04 8.82
C GLY A 126 -6.57 -31.32 8.40
N ASN A 127 -5.76 -31.25 7.35
CA ASN A 127 -4.97 -32.38 6.87
C ASN A 127 -3.99 -32.88 7.94
N ALA A 128 -3.36 -31.98 8.67
CA ALA A 128 -2.45 -32.35 9.76
C ALA A 128 -3.18 -32.99 10.95
N ALA A 129 -4.44 -32.64 11.20
CA ALA A 129 -5.26 -33.32 12.21
C ALA A 129 -5.68 -34.72 11.73
N TRP A 130 -6.09 -34.84 10.46
CA TRP A 130 -6.43 -36.12 9.85
C TRP A 130 -5.25 -37.10 9.83
N LEU A 131 -4.07 -36.64 9.39
CA LEU A 131 -2.85 -37.46 9.38
C LEU A 131 -2.46 -37.93 10.79
N ARG A 132 -2.64 -37.10 11.82
CA ARG A 132 -2.39 -37.51 13.20
C ARG A 132 -3.34 -38.61 13.66
N ALA A 133 -4.62 -38.51 13.29
CA ALA A 133 -5.60 -39.54 13.60
C ALA A 133 -5.27 -40.87 12.88
N GLU A 134 -4.94 -40.82 11.60
CA GLU A 134 -4.53 -41.99 10.80
C GLU A 134 -3.28 -42.66 11.37
N VAL A 135 -2.27 -41.88 11.77
CA VAL A 135 -1.06 -42.42 12.42
C VAL A 135 -1.40 -43.10 13.75
N ALA A 136 -2.27 -42.50 14.56
CA ALA A 136 -2.70 -43.10 15.82
C ALA A 136 -3.46 -44.43 15.61
N GLU A 137 -4.34 -44.49 14.61
CA GLU A 137 -5.05 -45.72 14.25
C GLU A 137 -4.08 -46.82 13.79
N ARG A 138 -3.13 -46.47 12.91
CA ARG A 138 -2.11 -47.42 12.45
C ARG A 138 -1.24 -47.91 13.60
N GLN A 139 -0.85 -47.04 14.52
CA GLN A 139 -0.08 -47.42 15.69
C GLN A 139 -0.85 -48.41 16.59
N ALA A 140 -2.16 -48.20 16.77
CA ALA A 140 -3.01 -49.13 17.52
C ALA A 140 -3.12 -50.50 16.82
N ARG A 141 -3.27 -50.52 15.49
CA ARG A 141 -3.27 -51.78 14.70
C ARG A 141 -1.93 -52.50 14.79
N VAL A 142 -0.81 -51.79 14.73
CA VAL A 142 0.53 -52.38 14.90
C VAL A 142 0.65 -53.00 16.29
N ALA A 143 0.26 -52.29 17.35
CA ALA A 143 0.29 -52.82 18.71
C ALA A 143 -0.59 -54.09 18.86
N GLU A 144 -1.76 -54.13 18.24
CA GLU A 144 -2.61 -55.33 18.23
C GLU A 144 -1.94 -56.50 17.49
N LEU A 145 -1.33 -56.25 16.33
CA LEU A 145 -0.62 -57.28 15.57
C LEU A 145 0.61 -57.79 16.35
N GLU A 146 1.37 -56.91 16.99
CA GLU A 146 2.49 -57.29 17.87
C GLU A 146 2.03 -58.20 19.01
N THR A 147 0.89 -57.89 19.65
CA THR A 147 0.33 -58.77 20.69
C THR A 147 -0.08 -60.14 20.15
N ARG A 148 -0.69 -60.19 18.96
CA ARG A 148 -1.07 -61.46 18.32
C ARG A 148 0.14 -62.30 17.93
N VAL A 149 1.19 -61.67 17.42
CA VAL A 149 2.45 -62.36 17.10
C VAL A 149 3.07 -62.92 18.37
N ALA A 150 3.17 -62.14 19.45
CA ALA A 150 3.70 -62.63 20.73
C ALA A 150 2.87 -63.78 21.31
N GLU A 151 1.54 -63.77 21.17
CA GLU A 151 0.68 -64.89 21.55
C GLU A 151 0.91 -66.14 20.69
N LEU A 152 1.11 -65.97 19.38
CA LEU A 152 1.40 -67.08 18.47
C LEU A 152 2.78 -67.68 18.77
N GLU A 153 3.81 -66.87 18.95
CA GLU A 153 5.16 -67.32 19.34
C GLU A 153 5.11 -68.10 20.66
N ARG A 154 4.34 -67.65 21.66
CA ARG A 154 4.13 -68.40 22.90
C ARG A 154 3.45 -69.75 22.65
N LYS A 155 2.41 -69.79 21.81
CA LYS A 155 1.73 -71.05 21.46
C LYS A 155 2.66 -72.01 20.72
N GLU A 156 3.51 -71.51 19.83
CA GLU A 156 4.52 -72.32 19.13
C GLU A 156 5.58 -72.85 20.09
N LEU A 157 6.06 -72.03 21.03
CA LEU A 157 6.96 -72.46 22.12
C LEU A 157 6.30 -73.55 22.97
N ASP A 158 5.06 -73.34 23.43
CA ASP A 158 4.31 -74.33 24.21
C ASP A 158 4.07 -75.62 23.40
N ALA A 159 3.85 -75.52 22.09
CA ALA A 159 3.68 -76.68 21.21
C ALA A 159 4.99 -77.43 20.97
N ALA A 160 6.09 -76.70 20.79
CA ALA A 160 7.44 -77.26 20.71
C ALA A 160 7.82 -77.95 22.03
N GLU A 161 7.53 -77.33 23.18
CA GLU A 161 7.75 -77.92 24.50
C GLU A 161 6.92 -79.19 24.72
N ARG A 162 5.65 -79.22 24.27
CA ARG A 162 4.82 -80.44 24.31
C ARG A 162 5.31 -81.55 23.38
N LEU A 163 5.95 -81.22 22.26
CA LEU A 163 6.62 -82.21 21.41
C LEU A 163 7.93 -82.71 22.04
N VAL A 164 8.51 -81.96 22.97
CA VAL A 164 9.68 -82.32 23.78
C VAL A 164 9.25 -83.07 25.06
N ASP A 165 8.23 -83.94 24.97
CA ASP A 165 7.84 -84.85 26.06
C ASP A 165 9.10 -85.44 26.74
N PRO A 166 9.26 -85.36 28.09
CA PRO A 166 10.44 -85.84 28.81
C PRO A 166 10.52 -87.37 28.82
N GLN A 167 10.60 -87.99 27.66
CA GLN A 167 11.08 -89.36 27.48
C GLN A 167 12.61 -89.41 27.44
N VAL A 168 13.30 -88.26 27.50
CA VAL A 168 14.77 -88.20 27.58
C VAL A 168 15.28 -88.68 28.95
N GLU A 169 14.46 -88.63 30.00
CA GLU A 169 14.84 -89.16 31.31
C GLU A 169 14.95 -90.71 31.31
N ASP A 170 14.32 -91.40 30.34
CA ASP A 170 14.47 -92.85 30.14
C ASP A 170 15.67 -93.22 29.26
N ILE A 171 16.33 -92.26 28.59
CA ILE A 171 17.54 -92.52 27.79
C ILE A 171 18.81 -92.50 28.66
N TRP A 172 18.76 -91.82 29.81
CA TRP A 172 19.90 -91.68 30.73
C TRP A 172 19.67 -92.37 32.07
N SER A 173 18.85 -93.42 32.10
CA SER A 173 18.77 -94.34 33.24
C SER A 173 20.11 -95.07 33.39
N ALA A 174 20.75 -94.83 34.54
CA ALA A 174 21.84 -95.56 35.16
C ALA A 174 22.67 -96.51 34.28
N ASP A 175 23.95 -96.15 34.13
CA ASP A 175 25.08 -97.08 33.93
C ASP A 175 25.61 -97.34 32.50
N GLU A 176 25.70 -96.30 31.64
CA GLU A 176 26.52 -96.41 30.42
C GLU A 176 27.39 -95.15 30.16
N HIS A 177 28.70 -95.36 29.97
CA HIS A 177 29.73 -94.32 29.90
C HIS A 177 29.74 -93.53 28.57
N PRO A 178 30.04 -92.21 28.58
CA PRO A 178 29.97 -91.34 27.39
C PRO A 178 31.29 -91.38 26.58
N THR A 179 31.64 -92.53 25.99
CA THR A 179 32.84 -92.60 25.10
C THR A 179 32.65 -93.35 23.79
N VAL A 180 31.46 -93.88 23.51
CA VAL A 180 31.17 -94.48 22.19
C VAL A 180 30.00 -93.74 21.56
N ILE A 181 30.32 -92.73 20.75
CA ILE A 181 29.35 -92.13 19.83
C ILE A 181 29.15 -93.15 18.70
N ASP A 182 28.05 -93.87 18.75
CA ASP A 182 27.70 -94.86 17.73
C ASP A 182 27.20 -94.13 16.47
N LEU A 183 28.14 -93.76 15.60
CA LEU A 183 27.92 -93.03 14.34
C LEU A 183 27.01 -93.77 13.35
N SER A 184 26.68 -95.04 13.62
CA SER A 184 25.77 -95.87 12.83
C SER A 184 24.29 -95.47 12.96
N ARG A 185 23.93 -94.66 13.97
CA ARG A 185 22.55 -94.18 14.19
C ARG A 185 22.29 -92.74 13.76
N LEU A 186 23.32 -92.00 13.32
CA LEU A 186 23.12 -90.74 12.61
C LEU A 186 22.78 -91.09 11.15
N GLN A 187 21.62 -90.65 10.70
CA GLN A 187 20.97 -91.00 9.43
C GLN A 187 21.80 -90.63 8.17
N ILE A 188 22.87 -91.35 7.88
CA ILE A 188 23.62 -91.24 6.61
C ILE A 188 22.81 -91.80 5.43
N LYS A 189 21.72 -92.53 5.70
CA LYS A 189 20.85 -93.09 4.66
C LYS A 189 19.97 -92.06 3.95
N GLU A 190 19.59 -90.97 4.64
CA GLU A 190 18.68 -89.96 4.05
C GLU A 190 19.41 -89.04 3.06
N VAL A 191 20.70 -88.75 3.30
CA VAL A 191 21.51 -87.88 2.43
C VAL A 191 21.95 -88.56 1.13
N LEU A 192 22.10 -89.90 1.14
CA LEU A 192 22.42 -90.65 -0.09
C LEU A 192 21.21 -90.79 -1.03
N GLU A 193 19.99 -90.91 -0.50
CA GLU A 193 18.78 -91.04 -1.33
C GLU A 193 18.39 -89.72 -2.03
N GLU A 194 18.71 -88.56 -1.45
CA GLU A 194 18.52 -87.27 -2.13
C GLU A 194 19.54 -87.02 -3.25
N GLN A 195 20.79 -87.48 -3.11
CA GLN A 195 21.80 -87.32 -4.17
C GLN A 195 21.45 -88.13 -5.43
N ASP A 196 21.01 -89.37 -5.29
CA ASP A 196 20.64 -90.20 -6.46
C ASP A 196 19.40 -89.64 -7.19
N ARG A 197 18.42 -89.08 -6.46
CA ARG A 197 17.24 -88.44 -7.09
C ARG A 197 17.59 -87.17 -7.87
N LEU A 198 18.57 -86.41 -7.38
CA LEU A 198 19.04 -85.20 -8.06
C LEU A 198 19.89 -85.53 -9.30
N GLU A 199 20.68 -86.60 -9.28
CA GLU A 199 21.42 -87.06 -10.47
C GLU A 199 20.50 -87.60 -11.58
N ASP A 200 19.44 -88.31 -11.24
CA ASP A 200 18.48 -88.84 -12.24
C ASP A 200 17.62 -87.73 -12.88
N GLN A 201 17.28 -86.66 -12.13
CA GLN A 201 16.65 -85.47 -12.71
C GLN A 201 17.58 -84.69 -13.64
N ALA A 202 18.88 -84.63 -13.34
CA ALA A 202 19.85 -83.95 -14.19
C ALA A 202 20.16 -84.69 -15.51
N ARG A 203 19.97 -86.02 -15.57
CA ARG A 203 20.16 -86.82 -16.80
C ARG A 203 18.92 -86.89 -17.70
N SER A 204 17.75 -86.46 -17.21
CA SER A 204 16.47 -86.51 -17.93
C SER A 204 15.99 -85.16 -18.48
N ALA A 205 16.77 -84.09 -18.28
CA ALA A 205 16.59 -82.77 -18.89
C ALA A 205 17.63 -82.53 -20.00
#